data_AF-A0A0U5CFF5-F1
#
_entry.id   AF-A0A0U5CFF5-F1
#
_cell.length_a   1.000
_cell.length_b   1.000
_cell.length_c   1.000
_cell.angle_alpha   90.00
_cell.angle_beta   90.00
_cell.angle_gamma   90.00
#
_symmetry.space_group_name_H-M   'P 1'
#
loop_
_entity.id
_entity.type
_entity.pdbx_description
1 polymer ?
#
loop_
_entity_poly.entity_id
_entity_poly.type
_entity_poly.pdbx_seq_one_letter_code
_entity_poly.pdbx_strand_id
1 'polypeptide(L)'
;METGSWIYSPSNIVYAGVSELVVADSVARFAIVVRNVSDLVRFFECQLPLVPKHNRATAVPDLILRTLIEYRNAINEKLAAVALPRSLADQCPTLCLQLWKELDAVPYVIAREPHQRTHADQGERATFAGWEEKQIDEQADSIARKCIGSFGIGHVPPTQLDLHGMVAVDNDSRVCFLNEAEYRRTVGDRTWTLLQHYAGDLRKRKVKVAFFSSTAHGRPDISTHHALIRLAQYLGVDFQWYVPRPRPQLLEVIRRVQRILHCVETPSHPLTTDEELRILEWVYKTAKRYWLSKPGGPLLPRVEGGADVVVISEAILSSLALIAKQSDPRRPVVFENRLHVHHHRCAHDNVVYDGDNNNDDVRKTPEHQTFEFLRARLREVDLLVSQEPKAFSPRLMPMKQVGYMPVAIDQLEGLNKPLHDWDVAFYGRELNAICRSAGKPILD
;
A
#
# COMPACT_ATOMS: atom_id res chain seq x y z
N MET A 1 14.93 15.89 28.81
CA MET A 1 13.74 15.02 28.78
C MET A 1 14.26 13.59 28.80
N GLU A 2 13.70 12.72 29.63
CA GLU A 2 13.99 11.29 29.52
C GLU A 2 13.50 10.80 28.15
N THR A 3 14.41 10.27 27.33
CA THR A 3 14.17 9.93 25.92
C THR A 3 13.08 8.86 25.73
N GLY A 4 12.77 8.10 26.78
CA GLY A 4 11.76 7.03 26.78
C GLY A 4 10.39 7.41 27.33
N SER A 5 10.17 8.62 27.86
CA SER A 5 8.90 8.95 28.53
C SER A 5 7.76 9.29 27.56
N TRP A 6 6.57 8.78 27.88
CA TRP A 6 5.33 8.99 27.12
C TRP A 6 4.49 10.15 27.68
N ILE A 7 4.92 10.75 28.79
CA ILE A 7 4.11 11.71 29.56
C ILE A 7 4.23 13.13 28.96
N TYR A 8 5.33 13.43 28.28
CA TYR A 8 5.57 14.75 27.69
C TYR A 8 4.63 15.09 26.53
N SER A 9 4.61 16.36 26.14
CA SER A 9 3.91 16.81 24.93
C SER A 9 4.46 16.13 23.68
N PRO A 10 3.63 15.90 22.66
CA PRO A 10 4.12 15.34 21.41
C PRO A 10 5.15 16.24 20.73
N SER A 11 6.09 15.60 20.02
CA SER A 11 7.15 16.31 19.30
C SER A 11 6.60 16.91 18.01
N ASN A 12 7.15 18.05 17.57
CA ASN A 12 6.81 18.58 16.26
C ASN A 12 7.24 17.59 15.16
N ILE A 13 6.45 17.55 14.08
CA ILE A 13 6.73 16.72 12.91
C ILE A 13 7.32 17.61 11.81
N VAL A 14 8.45 17.16 11.27
CA VAL A 14 9.20 17.84 10.22
C VAL A 14 9.53 16.89 9.07
N TYR A 15 10.01 17.47 7.98
CA TYR A 15 10.39 16.80 6.75
C TYR A 15 11.79 17.22 6.35
N ALA A 16 12.58 16.30 5.80
CA ALA A 16 13.89 16.64 5.25
C ALA A 16 13.93 16.47 3.72
N GLY A 17 14.71 17.32 3.07
CA GLY A 17 15.11 17.17 1.67
C GLY A 17 16.62 17.14 1.57
N VAL A 18 17.13 16.18 0.81
CA VAL A 18 18.56 16.04 0.50
C VAL A 18 18.80 16.46 -0.94
N SER A 19 19.84 17.25 -1.19
CA SER A 19 20.23 17.67 -2.54
C SER A 19 20.83 16.52 -3.35
N GLU A 20 21.24 16.82 -4.58
CA GLU A 20 22.19 15.94 -5.27
C GLU A 20 23.54 15.85 -4.57
N LEU A 21 24.23 14.75 -4.85
CA LEU A 21 25.64 14.59 -4.53
C LEU A 21 26.49 15.23 -5.62
N VAL A 22 27.17 16.32 -5.27
CA VAL A 22 28.16 16.98 -6.12
C VAL A 22 29.55 16.46 -5.75
N VAL A 23 30.33 16.00 -6.72
CA VAL A 23 31.70 15.55 -6.48
C VAL A 23 32.65 16.46 -7.23
N ALA A 24 33.49 17.19 -6.48
CA ALA A 24 34.52 18.06 -7.02
C ALA A 24 35.80 17.91 -6.19
N ASP A 25 36.96 17.87 -6.85
CA ASP A 25 38.29 17.90 -6.21
C ASP A 25 38.49 16.88 -5.06
N SER A 26 38.02 15.64 -5.26
CA SER A 26 38.05 14.57 -4.24
C SER A 26 37.24 14.86 -2.98
N VAL A 27 36.23 15.73 -3.06
CA VAL A 27 35.26 15.99 -1.99
C VAL A 27 33.86 15.77 -2.53
N ALA A 28 33.06 14.99 -1.79
CA ALA A 28 31.64 14.88 -2.04
C ALA A 28 30.89 15.91 -1.18
N ARG A 29 30.01 16.69 -1.81
CA ARG A 29 29.23 17.75 -1.18
C ARG A 29 27.75 17.53 -1.44
N PHE A 30 26.94 17.77 -0.43
CA PHE A 30 25.48 17.77 -0.53
C PHE A 30 24.90 18.63 0.59
N ALA A 31 23.64 19.02 0.44
CA ALA A 31 22.89 19.77 1.44
C ALA A 31 21.71 18.96 1.98
N ILE A 32 21.37 19.23 3.24
CA ILE A 32 20.14 18.77 3.88
C ILE A 32 19.37 19.99 4.36
N VAL A 33 18.08 20.06 4.01
CA VAL A 33 17.15 21.07 4.53
C VAL A 33 16.06 20.38 5.33
N VAL A 34 15.79 20.86 6.53
CA VAL A 34 14.66 20.41 7.37
C VAL A 34 13.60 21.51 7.39
N ARG A 35 12.35 21.13 7.15
CA ARG A 35 11.19 22.03 7.11
C ARG A 35 10.04 21.47 7.94
N ASN A 36 9.28 22.36 8.54
CA ASN A 36 7.89 22.05 8.89
C ASN A 36 6.99 22.46 7.71
N VAL A 37 5.67 22.43 7.88
CA VAL A 37 4.72 22.74 6.79
C VAL A 37 4.83 24.19 6.30
N SER A 38 5.29 25.11 7.15
CA SER A 38 5.35 26.55 6.87
C SER A 38 6.77 27.06 6.62
N ASP A 39 7.72 26.64 7.44
CA ASP A 39 9.01 27.30 7.60
C ASP A 39 10.19 26.39 7.27
N LEU A 40 11.29 27.04 6.87
CA LEU A 40 12.61 26.42 6.86
C LEU A 40 13.11 26.39 8.31
N VAL A 41 13.30 25.19 8.85
CA VAL A 41 13.69 24.99 10.26
C VAL A 41 15.20 24.89 10.40
N ARG A 42 15.85 24.14 9.50
CA ARG A 42 17.30 23.94 9.56
C ARG A 42 17.91 23.70 8.18
N PHE A 43 19.17 24.11 8.05
CA PHE A 43 20.01 23.86 6.88
C PHE A 43 21.35 23.27 7.33
N PHE A 44 21.83 22.28 6.58
CA PHE A 44 23.14 21.67 6.74
C PHE A 44 23.84 21.61 5.38
N GLU A 45 25.06 22.13 5.32
CA GLU A 45 25.97 21.84 4.22
C GLU A 45 26.95 20.76 4.69
N CYS A 46 26.94 19.63 3.99
CA CYS A 46 27.75 18.47 4.33
C CYS A 46 28.85 18.28 3.30
N GLN A 47 30.06 18.02 3.79
CA GLN A 47 31.24 17.74 2.97
C GLN A 47 31.91 16.47 3.48
N LEU A 48 32.24 15.58 2.54
CA LEU A 48 32.90 14.31 2.82
C LEU A 48 34.17 14.20 1.97
N PRO A 49 35.36 14.22 2.57
CA PRO A 49 36.60 13.93 1.86
C PRO A 49 36.59 12.51 1.29
N LEU A 50 36.80 12.38 -0.01
CA LEU A 50 36.85 11.09 -0.71
C LEU A 50 38.26 10.51 -0.58
N VAL A 51 38.50 9.83 0.53
CA VAL A 51 39.74 9.07 0.75
C VAL A 51 39.63 7.72 0.04
N PRO A 52 40.69 7.17 -0.60
CA PRO A 52 40.64 5.90 -1.36
C PRO A 52 40.08 4.68 -0.59
N LYS A 53 40.10 4.73 0.75
CA LYS A 53 39.57 3.68 1.63
C LYS A 53 38.05 3.74 1.84
N HIS A 54 37.39 4.85 1.53
CA HIS A 54 35.96 5.03 1.81
C HIS A 54 35.13 4.65 0.59
N ASN A 55 34.23 3.69 0.76
CA ASN A 55 33.20 3.45 -0.24
C ASN A 55 32.15 4.57 -0.13
N ARG A 56 32.09 5.43 -1.15
CA ARG A 56 31.12 6.54 -1.22
C ARG A 56 29.68 6.07 -1.04
N ALA A 57 29.35 4.89 -1.56
CA ALA A 57 28.01 4.31 -1.47
C ALA A 57 27.59 3.95 -0.03
N THR A 58 28.52 3.94 0.93
CA THR A 58 28.23 3.74 2.36
C THR A 58 28.49 4.99 3.19
N ALA A 59 29.61 5.68 2.94
CA ALA A 59 30.01 6.84 3.74
C ALA A 59 29.06 8.05 3.61
N VAL A 60 28.46 8.27 2.43
CA VAL A 60 27.47 9.34 2.21
C VAL A 60 26.17 9.03 2.97
N PRO A 61 25.55 7.83 2.84
CA PRO A 61 24.41 7.45 3.66
C PRO A 61 24.64 7.58 5.16
N ASP A 62 25.79 7.12 5.65
CA ASP A 62 26.12 7.15 7.08
C ASP A 62 26.21 8.60 7.59
N LEU A 63 26.79 9.50 6.80
CA LEU A 63 26.84 10.93 7.14
C LEU A 63 25.45 11.56 7.18
N ILE A 64 24.61 11.30 6.17
CA ILE A 64 23.23 11.80 6.13
C ILE A 64 22.46 11.31 7.36
N LEU A 65 22.50 10.00 7.61
CA LEU A 65 21.78 9.39 8.72
C LEU A 65 22.24 9.95 10.07
N ARG A 66 23.56 10.04 10.28
CA ARG A 66 24.14 10.62 11.50
C ARG A 66 23.67 12.05 11.71
N THR A 67 23.76 12.90 10.69
CA THR A 67 23.34 14.31 10.79
C THR A 67 21.84 14.43 11.15
N LEU A 68 20.98 13.59 10.57
CA LEU A 68 19.55 13.61 10.88
C LEU A 68 19.23 13.05 12.27
N ILE A 69 19.92 12.01 12.73
CA ILE A 69 19.77 11.47 14.09
C ILE A 69 20.26 12.50 15.13
N GLU A 70 21.41 13.13 14.89
CA GLU A 70 21.94 14.19 15.76
C GLU A 70 20.96 15.36 15.86
N TYR A 71 20.38 15.79 14.73
CA TYR A 71 19.33 16.80 14.70
C TYR A 71 18.10 16.37 15.52
N ARG A 72 17.55 15.18 15.25
CA ARG A 72 16.39 14.62 15.96
C ARG A 72 16.61 14.63 17.47
N ASN A 73 17.77 14.15 17.91
CA ASN A 73 18.08 14.04 19.33
C ASN A 73 18.30 15.40 20.00
N ALA A 74 18.87 16.37 19.29
CA ALA A 74 19.12 17.71 19.81
C ALA A 74 17.86 18.58 19.90
N ILE A 75 16.99 18.52 18.90
CA ILE A 75 15.80 19.39 18.78
C ILE A 75 14.52 18.68 19.27
N ASN A 76 14.55 17.35 19.37
CA ASN A 76 13.41 16.50 19.77
C ASN A 76 12.21 16.61 18.81
N GLU A 77 12.46 16.57 17.51
CA GLU A 77 11.45 16.60 16.44
C GLU A 77 11.43 15.30 15.63
N LYS A 78 10.24 14.85 15.23
CA LYS A 78 10.06 13.65 14.41
C LYS A 78 10.21 13.99 12.93
N LEU A 79 11.15 13.32 12.26
CA LEU A 79 11.19 13.34 10.81
C LEU A 79 10.16 12.35 10.26
N ALA A 80 9.05 12.84 9.70
CA ALA A 80 8.05 11.97 9.07
C ALA A 80 8.58 11.35 7.77
N ALA A 81 9.33 12.13 6.99
CA ALA A 81 9.90 11.68 5.74
C ALA A 81 11.19 12.42 5.38
N VAL A 82 12.02 11.72 4.62
CA VAL A 82 13.25 12.26 4.05
C VAL A 82 13.20 12.04 2.55
N ALA A 83 13.09 13.13 1.80
CA ALA A 83 13.08 13.08 0.36
C ALA A 83 14.47 13.28 -0.23
N LEU A 84 14.72 12.60 -1.35
CA LEU A 84 15.99 12.63 -2.04
C LEU A 84 15.77 12.49 -3.55
N PRO A 85 16.69 12.98 -4.39
CA PRO A 85 16.58 12.80 -5.81
C PRO A 85 16.89 11.35 -6.20
N ARG A 86 16.31 10.90 -7.30
CA ARG A 86 16.58 9.56 -7.86
C ARG A 86 18.07 9.29 -8.09
N SER A 87 18.82 10.29 -8.56
CA SER A 87 20.27 10.14 -8.78
C SER A 87 21.05 9.82 -7.49
N LEU A 88 20.61 10.35 -6.34
CA LEU A 88 21.23 10.03 -5.05
C LEU A 88 20.83 8.63 -4.59
N ALA A 89 19.55 8.27 -4.73
CA ALA A 89 19.05 6.95 -4.38
C ALA A 89 19.77 5.83 -5.15
N ASP A 90 20.00 6.02 -6.45
CA ASP A 90 20.70 5.06 -7.29
C ASP A 90 22.21 4.96 -6.96
N GLN A 91 22.85 6.07 -6.57
CA GLN A 91 24.25 6.09 -6.13
C GLN A 91 24.45 5.50 -4.72
N CYS A 92 23.40 5.57 -3.89
CA CYS A 92 23.42 5.23 -2.47
C CYS A 92 22.26 4.26 -2.13
N PRO A 93 22.30 3.01 -2.63
CA PRO A 93 21.16 2.09 -2.57
C PRO A 93 20.75 1.67 -1.15
N THR A 94 21.61 1.84 -0.15
CA THR A 94 21.31 1.54 1.26
C THR A 94 20.63 2.68 2.01
N LEU A 95 20.68 3.91 1.48
CA LEU A 95 20.24 5.11 2.20
C LEU A 95 18.76 5.04 2.56
N CYS A 96 17.88 4.73 1.59
CA CYS A 96 16.44 4.68 1.85
C CYS A 96 16.08 3.61 2.90
N LEU A 97 16.75 2.45 2.85
CA LEU A 97 16.60 1.39 3.84
C LEU A 97 17.03 1.84 5.24
N GLN A 98 18.19 2.52 5.34
CA GLN A 98 18.70 3.03 6.61
C GLN A 98 17.79 4.11 7.21
N LEU A 99 17.26 5.01 6.39
CA LEU A 99 16.29 6.03 6.84
C LEU A 99 15.03 5.38 7.42
N TRP A 100 14.54 4.31 6.80
CA TRP A 100 13.36 3.59 7.28
C TRP A 100 13.62 2.80 8.56
N LYS A 101 14.75 2.10 8.65
CA LYS A 101 15.08 1.23 9.77
C LYS A 101 15.56 2.01 11.00
N GLU A 102 16.45 2.97 10.82
CA GLU A 102 17.18 3.61 11.92
C GLU A 102 16.56 4.94 12.37
N LEU A 103 15.92 5.67 11.45
CA LEU A 103 15.32 6.97 11.73
C LEU A 103 13.79 6.92 11.79
N ASP A 104 13.20 5.81 11.35
CA ASP A 104 11.75 5.66 11.20
C ASP A 104 11.12 6.84 10.43
N ALA A 105 11.77 7.19 9.31
CA ALA A 105 11.33 8.24 8.40
C ALA A 105 11.08 7.62 7.03
N VAL A 106 9.95 7.98 6.40
CA VAL A 106 9.59 7.47 5.07
C VAL A 106 10.58 8.01 4.02
N PRO A 107 11.36 7.16 3.34
CA PRO A 107 12.24 7.61 2.27
C PRO A 107 11.41 7.91 1.02
N TYR A 108 11.48 9.14 0.51
CA TYR A 108 10.68 9.57 -0.63
C TYR A 108 11.56 9.99 -1.81
N VAL A 109 11.66 9.12 -2.81
CA VAL A 109 12.51 9.33 -3.99
C VAL A 109 11.76 10.14 -5.03
N ILE A 110 12.34 11.29 -5.39
CA ILE A 110 11.76 12.19 -6.39
C ILE A 110 12.49 11.97 -7.71
N ALA A 111 11.75 11.46 -8.70
CA ALA A 111 12.20 11.42 -10.08
C ALA A 111 12.27 12.84 -10.66
N ARG A 112 13.29 13.09 -11.48
CA ARG A 112 13.38 14.33 -12.25
C ARG A 112 12.67 14.15 -13.56
N GLU A 113 11.83 15.11 -13.89
CA GLU A 113 11.53 15.37 -15.29
C GLU A 113 12.57 16.39 -15.78
N PRO A 114 13.44 16.04 -16.73
CA PRO A 114 14.33 17.01 -17.33
C PRO A 114 13.46 18.04 -18.06
N HIS A 115 13.48 19.27 -17.55
CA HIS A 115 12.84 20.40 -18.20
C HIS A 115 13.89 21.46 -18.44
N GLN A 116 14.25 21.64 -19.71
CA GLN A 116 14.94 22.82 -20.18
C GLN A 116 13.90 23.85 -20.59
N ARG A 117 14.06 25.07 -20.10
CA ARG A 117 13.21 26.20 -20.45
C ARG A 117 13.20 26.38 -21.97
N THR A 118 12.00 26.48 -22.52
CA THR A 118 11.76 26.75 -23.94
C THR A 118 11.03 28.09 -24.11
N HIS A 119 11.13 28.70 -25.30
CA HIS A 119 10.38 29.92 -25.63
C HIS A 119 8.86 29.73 -25.64
N ALA A 120 8.38 28.48 -25.65
CA ALA A 120 6.96 28.14 -25.60
C ALA A 120 6.40 28.06 -24.17
N ASP A 121 7.27 28.04 -23.16
CA ASP A 121 6.85 27.98 -21.77
C ASP A 121 6.17 29.29 -21.36
N GLN A 122 5.03 29.19 -20.69
CA GLN A 122 4.25 30.31 -20.17
C GLN A 122 4.18 30.25 -18.64
N GLY A 123 3.98 31.41 -18.01
CA GLY A 123 3.87 31.52 -16.54
C GLY A 123 5.16 31.16 -15.81
N GLU A 124 5.06 30.48 -14.66
CA GLU A 124 6.21 30.11 -13.81
C GLU A 124 7.22 29.19 -14.51
N ARG A 125 6.80 28.41 -15.51
CA ARG A 125 7.71 27.59 -16.33
C ARG A 125 8.63 28.46 -17.20
N ALA A 126 8.15 29.63 -17.60
CA ALA A 126 8.92 30.57 -18.40
C ALA A 126 10.01 31.28 -17.61
N THR A 127 10.05 31.19 -16.27
CA THR A 127 11.10 31.76 -15.41
C THR A 127 11.93 30.67 -14.71
N PHE A 128 11.56 29.40 -14.89
CA PHE A 128 12.25 28.28 -14.30
C PHE A 128 13.56 28.00 -15.06
N ALA A 129 14.68 28.33 -14.43
CA ALA A 129 16.06 28.11 -14.89
C ALA A 129 16.42 26.62 -15.12
N GLY A 130 15.57 25.68 -14.70
CA GLY A 130 15.88 24.26 -14.75
C GLY A 130 16.50 23.77 -13.44
N TRP A 131 16.50 22.45 -13.25
CA TRP A 131 17.04 21.82 -12.06
C TRP A 131 18.57 21.98 -11.93
N GLU A 132 19.28 21.98 -13.06
CA GLU A 132 20.75 22.01 -13.11
C GLU A 132 21.35 23.37 -12.70
N GLU A 133 20.59 24.46 -12.83
CA GLU A 133 21.05 25.79 -12.43
C GLU A 133 20.89 26.04 -10.92
N LYS A 134 20.12 25.20 -10.21
CA LYS A 134 19.89 25.33 -8.76
C LYS A 134 21.12 24.93 -7.95
N GLN A 135 21.47 25.75 -6.96
CA GLN A 135 22.48 25.41 -5.96
C GLN A 135 21.99 24.30 -5.02
N ILE A 136 22.92 23.62 -4.33
CA ILE A 136 22.60 22.43 -3.51
C ILE A 136 21.59 22.71 -2.40
N ASP A 137 21.61 23.90 -1.81
CA ASP A 137 20.65 24.38 -0.80
C ASP A 137 19.25 24.57 -1.41
N GLU A 138 19.14 25.23 -2.56
CA GLU A 138 17.88 25.40 -3.29
C GLU A 138 17.29 24.06 -3.76
N GLN A 139 18.15 23.12 -4.14
CA GLN A 139 17.75 21.76 -4.49
C GLN A 139 17.17 21.01 -3.29
N ALA A 140 17.88 21.02 -2.15
CA ALA A 140 17.44 20.39 -0.91
C ALA A 140 16.11 20.96 -0.42
N ASP A 141 15.97 22.29 -0.43
CA ASP A 141 14.71 22.97 -0.07
C ASP A 141 13.57 22.61 -1.03
N SER A 142 13.83 22.63 -2.34
CA SER A 142 12.84 22.28 -3.36
C SER A 142 12.36 20.83 -3.20
N ILE A 143 13.25 19.91 -2.82
CA ILE A 143 12.91 18.51 -2.55
C ILE A 143 12.10 18.39 -1.25
N ALA A 144 12.48 19.08 -0.19
CA ALA A 144 11.74 19.10 1.07
C ALA A 144 10.29 19.58 0.86
N ARG A 145 10.09 20.66 0.09
CA ARG A 145 8.73 21.17 -0.23
C ARG A 145 7.91 20.20 -1.07
N LYS A 146 8.51 19.55 -2.08
CA LYS A 146 7.84 18.51 -2.86
C LYS A 146 7.48 17.29 -2.01
N CYS A 147 8.34 16.94 -1.05
CA CYS A 147 8.06 15.92 -0.05
C CYS A 147 6.81 16.29 0.75
N ILE A 148 6.78 17.47 1.39
CA ILE A 148 5.63 17.94 2.18
C ILE A 148 4.33 17.87 1.37
N GLY A 149 4.34 18.34 0.11
CA GLY A 149 3.15 18.30 -0.76
C GLY A 149 2.67 16.90 -1.13
N SER A 150 3.47 15.86 -0.87
CA SER A 150 3.12 14.45 -1.13
C SER A 150 2.53 13.75 0.11
N PHE A 151 2.41 14.44 1.25
CA PHE A 151 1.88 13.88 2.49
C PHE A 151 0.57 14.56 2.87
N GLY A 152 -0.39 13.75 3.32
CA GLY A 152 -1.73 14.21 3.72
C GLY A 152 -1.87 14.46 5.21
N ILE A 153 -3.12 14.50 5.66
CA ILE A 153 -3.49 14.59 7.08
C ILE A 153 -2.86 13.42 7.85
N GLY A 154 -2.30 13.71 9.03
CA GLY A 154 -1.64 12.70 9.86
C GLY A 154 -0.24 12.31 9.39
N HIS A 155 0.35 13.06 8.44
CA HIS A 155 1.70 12.82 7.93
C HIS A 155 1.88 11.44 7.30
N VAL A 156 0.82 10.95 6.66
CA VAL A 156 0.83 9.70 5.87
C VAL A 156 0.69 10.06 4.38
N PRO A 157 1.48 9.46 3.48
CA PRO A 157 1.32 9.69 2.06
C PRO A 157 -0.01 9.06 1.60
N PRO A 158 -0.91 9.82 0.96
CA PRO A 158 -2.20 9.30 0.53
C PRO A 158 -2.01 8.24 -0.56
N THR A 159 -2.83 7.19 -0.53
CA THR A 159 -2.80 6.19 -1.61
C THR A 159 -3.22 6.83 -2.93
N GLN A 160 -2.32 6.78 -3.92
CA GLN A 160 -2.58 7.32 -5.25
C GLN A 160 -3.23 6.27 -6.15
N LEU A 161 -4.19 6.73 -6.96
CA LEU A 161 -4.88 5.92 -7.95
C LEU A 161 -4.71 6.57 -9.33
N ASP A 162 -4.50 5.76 -10.35
CA ASP A 162 -4.51 6.24 -11.73
C ASP A 162 -5.95 6.51 -12.25
N LEU A 163 -6.07 6.84 -13.54
CA LEU A 163 -7.37 7.10 -14.17
C LEU A 163 -8.28 5.87 -14.22
N HIS A 164 -7.71 4.66 -14.25
CA HIS A 164 -8.40 3.37 -14.29
C HIS A 164 -8.66 2.78 -12.90
N GLY A 165 -8.24 3.47 -11.83
CA GLY A 165 -8.32 2.99 -10.46
C GLY A 165 -7.23 1.97 -10.10
N MET A 166 -6.15 1.89 -10.88
CA MET A 166 -4.97 1.13 -10.51
C MET A 166 -4.29 1.79 -9.31
N VAL A 167 -3.96 1.00 -8.30
CA VAL A 167 -3.29 1.46 -7.08
C VAL A 167 -1.81 1.64 -7.35
N ALA A 168 -1.33 2.87 -7.18
CA ALA A 168 0.09 3.19 -7.23
C ALA A 168 0.76 2.80 -5.90
N VAL A 169 1.02 1.50 -5.73
CA VAL A 169 1.70 0.95 -4.55
C VAL A 169 3.03 1.68 -4.33
N ASP A 170 3.31 2.00 -3.07
CA ASP A 170 4.45 2.82 -2.65
C ASP A 170 4.56 4.18 -3.36
N ASN A 171 3.41 4.79 -3.69
CA ASN A 171 3.32 6.03 -4.46
C ASN A 171 4.07 5.92 -5.79
N ASP A 172 3.78 4.87 -6.56
CA ASP A 172 4.42 4.56 -7.84
C ASP A 172 5.93 4.34 -7.69
N SER A 173 6.30 3.50 -6.72
CA SER A 173 7.71 3.18 -6.39
C SER A 173 8.56 4.41 -5.99
N ARG A 174 7.94 5.48 -5.51
CA ARG A 174 8.67 6.63 -4.92
C ARG A 174 9.08 6.35 -3.49
N VAL A 175 8.30 5.56 -2.77
CA VAL A 175 8.58 5.20 -1.38
C VAL A 175 9.44 3.92 -1.36
N CYS A 176 10.77 4.08 -1.39
CA CYS A 176 11.74 2.99 -1.60
C CYS A 176 12.35 2.47 -0.30
N PHE A 177 11.58 1.94 0.64
CA PHE A 177 12.09 1.60 1.97
C PHE A 177 12.69 0.19 2.12
N LEU A 178 12.52 -0.68 1.11
CA LEU A 178 13.00 -2.08 1.12
C LEU A 178 13.74 -2.44 -0.17
N ASN A 179 14.31 -3.64 -0.18
CA ASN A 179 14.88 -4.26 -1.38
C ASN A 179 14.76 -5.79 -1.30
N GLU A 180 15.08 -6.47 -2.39
CA GLU A 180 15.03 -7.93 -2.51
C GLU A 180 15.87 -8.64 -1.42
N ALA A 181 17.04 -8.11 -1.09
CA ALA A 181 17.93 -8.72 -0.10
C ALA A 181 17.32 -8.71 1.31
N GLU A 182 16.52 -7.70 1.65
CA GLU A 182 15.80 -7.65 2.93
C GLU A 182 14.70 -8.70 3.01
N TYR A 183 13.91 -8.87 1.96
CA TYR A 183 12.91 -9.95 1.91
C TYR A 183 13.54 -11.34 1.94
N ARG A 184 14.73 -11.52 1.34
CA ARG A 184 15.47 -12.78 1.47
C ARG A 184 15.84 -13.08 2.92
N ARG A 185 16.18 -12.07 3.72
CA ARG A 185 16.59 -12.24 5.12
C ARG A 185 15.44 -12.64 6.05
N THR A 186 14.19 -12.38 5.68
CA THR A 186 13.03 -12.73 6.52
C THR A 186 12.62 -14.21 6.40
N VAL A 187 13.19 -14.95 5.44
CA VAL A 187 12.85 -16.35 5.18
C VAL A 187 14.10 -17.23 5.03
N GLY A 188 13.95 -18.54 5.20
CA GLY A 188 15.03 -19.50 4.92
C GLY A 188 15.33 -19.63 3.42
N ASP A 189 16.56 -20.02 3.07
CA ASP A 189 17.03 -20.13 1.67
C ASP A 189 16.15 -21.03 0.79
N ARG A 190 15.58 -22.11 1.35
CA ARG A 190 14.68 -23.01 0.61
C ARG A 190 13.40 -22.29 0.16
N THR A 191 12.80 -21.50 1.06
CA THR A 191 11.60 -20.72 0.76
C THR A 191 11.89 -19.65 -0.28
N TRP A 192 13.03 -18.96 -0.13
CA TRP A 192 13.47 -17.96 -1.10
C TRP A 192 13.72 -18.56 -2.49
N THR A 193 14.35 -19.73 -2.55
CA THR A 193 14.60 -20.45 -3.81
C THR A 193 13.29 -20.84 -4.50
N LEU A 194 12.30 -21.30 -3.73
CA LEU A 194 10.97 -21.65 -4.26
C LEU A 194 10.23 -20.41 -4.80
N LEU A 195 10.29 -19.30 -4.08
CA LEU A 195 9.73 -18.02 -4.52
C LEU A 195 10.36 -17.57 -5.84
N GLN A 196 11.69 -17.58 -5.92
CA GLN A 196 12.43 -17.21 -7.13
C GLN A 196 12.14 -18.14 -8.31
N HIS A 197 11.90 -19.44 -8.06
CA HIS A 197 11.50 -20.38 -9.08
C HIS A 197 10.16 -19.99 -9.72
N TYR A 198 9.12 -19.77 -8.90
CA TYR A 198 7.79 -19.39 -9.41
C TYR A 198 7.76 -17.98 -10.01
N ALA A 199 8.44 -17.01 -9.39
CA ALA A 199 8.59 -15.67 -9.96
C ALA A 199 9.30 -15.71 -11.32
N GLY A 200 10.36 -16.52 -11.43
CA GLY A 200 11.07 -16.76 -12.68
C GLY A 200 10.18 -17.36 -13.77
N ASP A 201 9.33 -18.32 -13.43
CA ASP A 201 8.37 -18.90 -14.36
C ASP A 201 7.29 -17.90 -14.83
N LEU A 202 6.71 -17.13 -13.90
CA LEU A 202 5.75 -16.07 -14.23
C LEU A 202 6.35 -15.02 -15.17
N ARG A 203 7.59 -14.59 -14.92
CA ARG A 203 8.33 -13.66 -15.79
C ARG A 203 8.57 -14.23 -17.18
N LYS A 204 9.04 -15.48 -17.27
CA LYS A 204 9.31 -16.15 -18.57
C LYS A 204 8.06 -16.24 -19.41
N ARG A 205 6.93 -16.57 -18.78
CA ARG A 205 5.62 -16.66 -19.42
C ARG A 205 4.92 -15.30 -19.58
N LYS A 206 5.50 -14.22 -19.04
CA LYS A 206 4.95 -12.85 -19.01
C LYS A 206 3.52 -12.79 -18.47
N VAL A 207 3.26 -13.56 -17.41
CA VAL A 207 1.93 -13.68 -16.81
C VAL A 207 1.56 -12.39 -16.11
N LYS A 208 0.39 -11.86 -16.46
CA LYS A 208 -0.23 -10.69 -15.84
C LYS A 208 -1.30 -11.09 -14.84
N VAL A 209 -1.24 -10.57 -13.62
CA VAL A 209 -2.27 -10.85 -12.60
C VAL A 209 -2.91 -9.54 -12.16
N ALA A 210 -4.24 -9.48 -12.24
CA ALA A 210 -5.02 -8.32 -11.80
C ALA A 210 -5.80 -8.64 -10.52
N PHE A 211 -5.49 -7.94 -9.44
CA PHE A 211 -6.19 -7.96 -8.17
C PHE A 211 -7.30 -6.90 -8.14
N PHE A 212 -8.46 -7.24 -7.57
CA PHE A 212 -9.59 -6.33 -7.41
C PHE A 212 -10.10 -6.33 -5.97
N SER A 213 -10.16 -5.15 -5.35
CA SER A 213 -10.76 -4.92 -4.03
C SER A 213 -11.62 -3.65 -4.04
N SER A 214 -12.43 -3.40 -3.00
CA SER A 214 -13.30 -2.21 -2.95
C SER A 214 -12.57 -0.95 -2.48
N THR A 215 -11.42 -1.10 -1.83
CA THR A 215 -10.61 0.00 -1.29
C THR A 215 -9.12 -0.34 -1.36
N ALA A 216 -8.31 0.70 -1.54
CA ALA A 216 -6.86 0.63 -1.51
C ALA A 216 -6.26 0.97 -0.13
N HIS A 217 -7.11 1.44 0.79
CA HIS A 217 -6.69 1.83 2.13
C HIS A 217 -6.41 0.58 2.96
N GLY A 218 -5.33 0.66 3.76
CA GLY A 218 -4.95 -0.39 4.69
C GLY A 218 -6.07 -0.66 5.70
N ARG A 219 -6.83 -1.72 5.47
CA ARG A 219 -7.51 -2.48 6.51
C ARG A 219 -6.59 -3.65 6.89
N PRO A 220 -6.73 -4.27 8.09
CA PRO A 220 -5.90 -5.41 8.48
C PRO A 220 -5.89 -6.55 7.45
N ASP A 221 -6.98 -6.70 6.69
CA ASP A 221 -7.12 -7.67 5.60
C ASP A 221 -6.50 -7.20 4.26
N ILE A 222 -6.36 -5.89 4.03
CA ILE A 222 -5.93 -5.28 2.75
C ILE A 222 -4.44 -4.88 2.73
N SER A 223 -3.80 -4.68 3.89
CA SER A 223 -2.37 -4.36 3.99
C SER A 223 -1.48 -5.35 3.21
N THR A 224 -1.91 -6.61 3.14
CA THR A 224 -1.24 -7.69 2.42
C THR A 224 -1.06 -7.45 0.92
N HIS A 225 -1.95 -6.69 0.26
CA HIS A 225 -1.81 -6.38 -1.18
C HIS A 225 -0.66 -5.41 -1.44
N HIS A 226 -0.49 -4.38 -0.60
CA HIS A 226 0.64 -3.45 -0.73
C HIS A 226 1.98 -4.20 -0.66
N ALA A 227 2.13 -5.07 0.35
CA ALA A 227 3.34 -5.88 0.52
C ALA A 227 3.55 -6.87 -0.63
N LEU A 228 2.50 -7.57 -1.05
CA LEU A 228 2.58 -8.56 -2.14
C LEU A 228 2.99 -7.90 -3.46
N ILE A 229 2.38 -6.77 -3.81
CA ILE A 229 2.66 -6.06 -5.06
C ILE A 229 4.06 -5.44 -5.01
N ARG A 230 4.48 -4.88 -3.88
CA ARG A 230 5.85 -4.40 -3.69
C ARG A 230 6.88 -5.51 -3.90
N LEU A 231 6.67 -6.67 -3.28
CA LEU A 231 7.54 -7.83 -3.48
C LEU A 231 7.53 -8.29 -4.94
N ALA A 232 6.35 -8.32 -5.58
CA ALA A 232 6.22 -8.68 -6.99
C ALA A 232 7.01 -7.72 -7.90
N GLN A 233 6.99 -6.42 -7.62
CA GLN A 233 7.78 -5.41 -8.33
C GLN A 233 9.28 -5.66 -8.20
N TYR A 234 9.79 -5.94 -6.99
CA TYR A 234 11.21 -6.30 -6.82
C TYR A 234 11.59 -7.58 -7.56
N LEU A 235 10.66 -8.55 -7.62
CA LEU A 235 10.85 -9.79 -8.37
C LEU A 235 10.55 -9.63 -9.87
N GLY A 236 10.16 -8.45 -10.36
CA GLY A 236 9.82 -8.20 -11.76
C GLY A 236 8.60 -8.97 -12.28
N VAL A 237 7.67 -9.34 -11.40
CA VAL A 237 6.42 -10.03 -11.74
C VAL A 237 5.31 -9.00 -11.95
N ASP A 238 4.50 -9.17 -13.02
CA ASP A 238 3.46 -8.22 -13.41
C ASP A 238 2.15 -8.43 -12.63
N PHE A 239 2.16 -7.97 -11.38
CA PHE A 239 0.97 -7.92 -10.52
C PHE A 239 0.46 -6.48 -10.43
N GLN A 240 -0.80 -6.29 -10.77
CA GLN A 240 -1.48 -5.00 -10.75
C GLN A 240 -2.73 -5.08 -9.88
N TRP A 241 -3.08 -4.00 -9.22
CA TRP A 241 -4.22 -3.94 -8.31
C TRP A 241 -5.11 -2.78 -8.64
N TYR A 242 -6.41 -3.06 -8.71
CA TYR A 242 -7.43 -2.13 -9.13
C TYR A 242 -8.52 -2.01 -8.07
N VAL A 243 -8.97 -0.77 -7.88
CA VAL A 243 -10.09 -0.43 -7.02
C VAL A 243 -11.14 0.37 -7.80
N PRO A 244 -12.43 0.11 -7.58
CA PRO A 244 -13.48 0.84 -8.28
C PRO A 244 -13.54 2.29 -7.81
N ARG A 245 -14.00 3.19 -8.69
CA ARG A 245 -14.39 4.54 -8.26
C ARG A 245 -15.54 4.41 -7.26
N PRO A 246 -15.46 5.06 -6.08
CA PRO A 246 -16.52 4.98 -5.08
C PRO A 246 -17.81 5.58 -5.62
N ARG A 247 -18.95 4.95 -5.28
CA ARG A 247 -20.29 5.49 -5.53
C ARG A 247 -20.92 5.86 -4.20
N PRO A 248 -20.93 7.16 -3.79
CA PRO A 248 -21.37 7.58 -2.46
C PRO A 248 -22.77 7.07 -2.07
N GLN A 249 -23.69 7.05 -3.04
CA GLN A 249 -25.06 6.54 -2.85
C GLN A 249 -25.15 5.05 -2.47
N LEU A 250 -24.08 4.27 -2.66
CA LEU A 250 -24.01 2.84 -2.30
C LEU A 250 -23.19 2.58 -1.04
N LEU A 251 -22.56 3.60 -0.45
CA LEU A 251 -21.62 3.42 0.65
C LEU A 251 -22.23 2.65 1.82
N GLU A 252 -23.41 3.07 2.27
CA GLU A 252 -24.09 2.44 3.41
C GLU A 252 -24.57 1.03 3.08
N VAL A 253 -25.03 0.78 1.86
CA VAL A 253 -25.45 -0.56 1.39
C VAL A 253 -24.25 -1.51 1.37
N ILE A 254 -23.14 -1.07 0.77
CA ILE A 254 -21.89 -1.86 0.69
C ILE A 254 -21.37 -2.19 2.09
N ARG A 255 -21.31 -1.21 2.99
CA ARG A 255 -20.89 -1.42 4.39
C ARG A 255 -21.81 -2.37 5.13
N ARG A 256 -23.13 -2.26 4.92
CA ARG A 256 -24.11 -3.18 5.52
C ARG A 256 -23.87 -4.62 5.04
N VAL A 257 -23.77 -4.83 3.74
CA VAL A 257 -23.48 -6.16 3.16
C VAL A 257 -22.17 -6.72 3.68
N GLN A 258 -21.10 -5.93 3.74
CA GLN A 258 -19.83 -6.36 4.33
C GLN A 258 -20.01 -6.78 5.80
N ARG A 259 -20.65 -5.97 6.64
CA ARG A 259 -20.91 -6.31 8.05
C ARG A 259 -21.72 -7.60 8.23
N ILE A 260 -22.73 -7.81 7.39
CA ILE A 260 -23.56 -9.03 7.38
C ILE A 260 -22.69 -10.25 7.03
N LEU A 261 -21.89 -10.16 5.96
CA LEU A 261 -21.02 -11.27 5.52
C LEU A 261 -19.92 -11.61 6.53
N HIS A 262 -19.50 -10.65 7.35
CA HIS A 262 -18.57 -10.88 8.46
C HIS A 262 -19.28 -11.39 9.75
N CYS A 263 -20.62 -11.42 9.79
CA CYS A 263 -21.43 -11.72 10.98
C CYS A 263 -21.06 -10.85 12.21
N VAL A 264 -20.77 -9.56 12.01
CA VAL A 264 -20.35 -8.63 13.09
C VAL A 264 -21.54 -8.02 13.83
N GLU A 265 -22.65 -7.86 13.11
CA GLU A 265 -23.88 -7.20 13.55
C GLU A 265 -25.08 -8.06 13.14
N THR A 266 -26.14 -8.08 13.96
CA THR A 266 -27.41 -8.69 13.58
C THR A 266 -28.16 -7.72 12.66
N PRO A 267 -28.29 -8.02 11.36
CA PRO A 267 -28.93 -7.14 10.41
C PRO A 267 -30.41 -6.89 10.72
N SER A 268 -30.81 -5.63 10.67
CA SER A 268 -32.22 -5.23 10.78
C SER A 268 -33.05 -5.64 9.56
N HIS A 269 -32.44 -5.75 8.38
CA HIS A 269 -33.09 -6.17 7.14
C HIS A 269 -32.09 -6.74 6.12
N PRO A 270 -32.55 -7.63 5.21
CA PRO A 270 -31.72 -8.23 4.17
C PRO A 270 -31.21 -7.24 3.12
N LEU A 271 -30.32 -7.74 2.26
CA LEU A 271 -30.03 -7.11 0.97
C LEU A 271 -31.28 -7.21 0.08
N THR A 272 -31.85 -6.07 -0.29
CA THR A 272 -33.01 -6.03 -1.19
C THR A 272 -32.60 -6.24 -2.64
N THR A 273 -33.54 -6.66 -3.50
CA THR A 273 -33.28 -6.84 -4.93
C THR A 273 -32.87 -5.54 -5.62
N ASP A 274 -33.44 -4.39 -5.24
CA ASP A 274 -33.03 -3.08 -5.79
C ASP A 274 -31.58 -2.75 -5.44
N GLU A 275 -31.20 -2.93 -4.17
CA GLU A 275 -29.83 -2.69 -3.70
C GLU A 275 -28.83 -3.61 -4.39
N GLU A 276 -29.17 -4.89 -4.53
CA GLU A 276 -28.39 -5.87 -5.30
C GLU A 276 -28.21 -5.40 -6.74
N LEU A 277 -29.28 -5.03 -7.44
CA LEU A 277 -29.21 -4.54 -8.83
C LEU A 277 -28.35 -3.29 -8.94
N ARG A 278 -28.44 -2.36 -7.98
CA ARG A 278 -27.61 -1.14 -7.98
C ARG A 278 -26.13 -1.43 -7.75
N ILE A 279 -25.79 -2.42 -6.91
CA ILE A 279 -24.42 -2.90 -6.75
C ILE A 279 -23.91 -3.49 -8.07
N LEU A 280 -24.68 -4.39 -8.69
CA LEU A 280 -24.31 -5.02 -9.97
C LEU A 280 -24.12 -3.98 -11.08
N GLU A 281 -25.05 -3.04 -11.19
CA GLU A 281 -24.98 -1.94 -12.15
C GLU A 281 -23.72 -1.10 -11.94
N TRP A 282 -23.37 -0.78 -10.70
CA TRP A 282 -22.16 -0.03 -10.38
C TRP A 282 -20.89 -0.79 -10.76
N VAL A 283 -20.79 -2.09 -10.42
CA VAL A 283 -19.62 -2.91 -10.80
C VAL A 283 -19.51 -3.01 -12.32
N TYR A 284 -20.62 -3.27 -13.02
CA TYR A 284 -20.63 -3.36 -14.48
C TYR A 284 -20.23 -2.03 -15.14
N LYS A 285 -20.81 -0.89 -14.71
CA LYS A 285 -20.46 0.43 -15.25
C LYS A 285 -18.99 0.76 -15.00
N THR A 286 -18.45 0.39 -13.83
CA THR A 286 -17.04 0.59 -13.50
C THR A 286 -16.15 -0.25 -14.41
N ALA A 287 -16.44 -1.55 -14.52
CA ALA A 287 -15.70 -2.46 -15.39
C ALA A 287 -15.73 -2.00 -16.85
N LYS A 288 -16.91 -1.67 -17.38
CA LYS A 288 -17.08 -1.17 -18.76
C LYS A 288 -16.27 0.09 -19.02
N ARG A 289 -16.27 1.04 -18.08
CA ARG A 289 -15.64 2.34 -18.26
C ARG A 289 -14.12 2.28 -18.12
N TYR A 290 -13.59 1.47 -17.20
CA TYR A 290 -12.18 1.55 -16.81
C TYR A 290 -11.38 0.27 -17.06
N TRP A 291 -12.03 -0.90 -17.03
CA TRP A 291 -11.34 -2.20 -17.03
C TRP A 291 -11.52 -3.01 -18.32
N LEU A 292 -12.58 -2.73 -19.07
CA LEU A 292 -12.85 -3.24 -20.42
C LEU A 292 -12.56 -2.19 -21.51
N SER A 293 -12.06 -1.01 -21.13
CA SER A 293 -11.73 0.07 -22.05
C SER A 293 -10.37 -0.16 -22.71
N LYS A 294 -10.25 0.16 -24.00
CA LYS A 294 -8.99 0.19 -24.72
C LYS A 294 -8.29 1.56 -24.59
N PRO A 295 -6.96 1.61 -24.67
CA PRO A 295 -6.03 0.47 -24.63
C PRO A 295 -5.76 -0.01 -23.19
N GLY A 296 -5.45 -1.29 -23.01
CA GLY A 296 -4.81 -1.79 -21.78
C GLY A 296 -5.69 -2.09 -20.56
N GLY A 297 -7.02 -2.15 -20.70
CA GLY A 297 -7.89 -2.53 -19.59
C GLY A 297 -7.62 -3.96 -19.07
N PRO A 298 -7.53 -4.20 -17.74
CA PRO A 298 -7.17 -5.50 -17.17
C PRO A 298 -8.18 -6.62 -17.47
N LEU A 299 -9.44 -6.29 -17.78
CA LEU A 299 -10.49 -7.26 -18.11
C LEU A 299 -10.69 -7.47 -19.61
N LEU A 300 -9.94 -6.78 -20.49
CA LEU A 300 -9.90 -7.09 -21.93
C LEU A 300 -9.42 -8.54 -22.16
N PRO A 301 -9.73 -9.18 -23.30
CA PRO A 301 -9.21 -10.52 -23.62
C PRO A 301 -7.68 -10.59 -23.52
N ARG A 302 -7.11 -11.75 -23.16
CA ARG A 302 -5.64 -11.90 -23.01
C ARG A 302 -4.89 -11.54 -24.29
N VAL A 303 -5.47 -11.89 -25.44
CA VAL A 303 -4.94 -11.57 -26.78
C VAL A 303 -4.87 -10.06 -27.07
N GLU A 304 -5.67 -9.26 -26.36
CA GLU A 304 -5.66 -7.79 -26.44
C GLU A 304 -4.84 -7.13 -25.32
N GLY A 305 -4.12 -7.93 -24.53
CA GLY A 305 -3.21 -7.46 -23.49
C GLY A 305 -3.81 -7.36 -22.09
N GLY A 306 -5.05 -7.81 -21.87
CA GLY A 306 -5.64 -7.91 -20.52
C GLY A 306 -4.99 -8.98 -19.66
N ALA A 307 -5.41 -9.08 -18.39
CA ALA A 307 -4.76 -9.93 -17.40
C ALA A 307 -4.91 -11.43 -17.73
N ASP A 308 -3.88 -12.22 -17.42
CA ASP A 308 -3.90 -13.67 -17.56
C ASP A 308 -4.68 -14.35 -16.46
N VAL A 309 -4.63 -13.79 -15.24
CA VAL A 309 -5.35 -14.25 -14.06
C VAL A 309 -6.04 -13.07 -13.40
N VAL A 310 -7.30 -13.27 -12.99
CA VAL A 310 -8.07 -12.29 -12.23
C VAL A 310 -8.25 -12.78 -10.81
N VAL A 311 -7.93 -11.93 -9.84
CA VAL A 311 -8.10 -12.20 -8.40
C VAL A 311 -9.10 -11.19 -7.85
N ILE A 312 -10.18 -11.66 -7.25
CA ILE A 312 -11.23 -10.83 -6.63
C ILE A 312 -11.19 -11.07 -5.13
N SER A 313 -10.92 -10.03 -4.34
CA SER A 313 -10.68 -10.17 -2.90
C SER A 313 -11.87 -9.74 -2.04
N GLU A 314 -12.98 -9.29 -2.65
CA GLU A 314 -14.17 -8.85 -1.92
C GLU A 314 -15.49 -9.30 -2.56
N ALA A 315 -16.45 -9.69 -1.72
CA ALA A 315 -17.74 -10.22 -2.14
C ALA A 315 -18.56 -9.25 -3.00
N ILE A 316 -18.50 -7.95 -2.71
CA ILE A 316 -19.21 -6.90 -3.47
C ILE A 316 -18.73 -6.82 -4.93
N LEU A 317 -17.51 -7.24 -5.23
CA LEU A 317 -16.94 -7.27 -6.57
C LEU A 317 -17.01 -8.66 -7.23
N SER A 318 -17.65 -9.64 -6.60
CA SER A 318 -17.73 -11.02 -7.11
C SER A 318 -18.34 -11.13 -8.51
N SER A 319 -19.19 -10.18 -8.93
CA SER A 319 -19.73 -10.13 -10.29
C SER A 319 -18.67 -9.88 -11.37
N LEU A 320 -17.46 -9.42 -11.01
CA LEU A 320 -16.33 -9.35 -11.93
C LEU A 320 -15.91 -10.73 -12.46
N ALA A 321 -16.20 -11.81 -11.74
CA ALA A 321 -15.92 -13.17 -12.22
C ALA A 321 -16.65 -13.43 -13.54
N LEU A 322 -17.96 -13.16 -13.57
CA LEU A 322 -18.77 -13.28 -14.78
C LEU A 322 -18.25 -12.37 -15.90
N ILE A 323 -17.94 -11.11 -15.59
CA ILE A 323 -17.44 -10.15 -16.59
C ILE A 323 -16.10 -10.62 -17.19
N ALA A 324 -15.19 -11.13 -16.36
CA ALA A 324 -13.92 -11.68 -16.81
C ALA A 324 -14.11 -12.88 -17.75
N LYS A 325 -15.01 -13.81 -17.41
CA LYS A 325 -15.33 -14.99 -18.23
C LYS A 325 -16.06 -14.62 -19.53
N GLN A 326 -16.92 -13.61 -19.52
CA GLN A 326 -17.58 -13.13 -20.75
C GLN A 326 -16.58 -12.56 -21.75
N SER A 327 -15.54 -11.89 -21.26
CA SER A 327 -14.45 -11.34 -22.08
C SER A 327 -13.47 -12.43 -22.55
N ASP A 328 -13.12 -13.37 -21.67
CA ASP A 328 -12.20 -14.48 -21.95
C ASP A 328 -12.64 -15.74 -21.16
N PRO A 329 -13.42 -16.65 -21.78
CA PRO A 329 -14.04 -17.78 -21.07
C PRO A 329 -13.05 -18.72 -20.40
N ARG A 330 -11.81 -18.78 -20.88
CA ARG A 330 -10.75 -19.66 -20.36
C ARG A 330 -9.82 -18.95 -19.38
N ARG A 331 -10.12 -17.73 -18.96
CA ARG A 331 -9.32 -17.00 -17.97
C ARG A 331 -9.51 -17.60 -16.59
N PRO A 332 -8.44 -17.97 -15.86
CA PRO A 332 -8.53 -18.31 -14.45
C PRO A 332 -9.01 -17.12 -13.62
N VAL A 333 -10.06 -17.36 -12.83
CA VAL A 333 -10.61 -16.41 -11.86
C VAL A 333 -10.48 -17.02 -10.47
N VAL A 334 -9.78 -16.30 -9.59
CA VAL A 334 -9.58 -16.65 -8.19
C VAL A 334 -10.42 -15.71 -7.33
N PHE A 335 -11.18 -16.26 -6.39
CA PHE A 335 -11.80 -15.49 -5.32
C PHE A 335 -10.99 -15.64 -4.05
N GLU A 336 -10.30 -14.57 -3.65
CA GLU A 336 -9.58 -14.53 -2.39
C GLU A 336 -10.56 -14.18 -1.28
N ASN A 337 -11.01 -15.20 -0.54
CA ASN A 337 -11.97 -15.04 0.54
C ASN A 337 -11.29 -14.48 1.79
N ARG A 338 -11.50 -13.17 2.00
CA ARG A 338 -11.07 -12.42 3.20
C ARG A 338 -12.16 -12.27 4.27
N LEU A 339 -13.29 -12.97 4.11
CA LEU A 339 -14.35 -12.99 5.10
C LEU A 339 -13.89 -13.74 6.35
N HIS A 340 -13.60 -12.99 7.40
CA HIS A 340 -13.43 -13.51 8.75
C HIS A 340 -14.83 -13.62 9.38
N VAL A 341 -15.40 -14.82 9.31
CA VAL A 341 -16.77 -15.09 9.77
C VAL A 341 -16.75 -15.28 11.29
N HIS A 342 -17.41 -14.40 12.04
CA HIS A 342 -17.57 -14.56 13.47
C HIS A 342 -18.62 -15.65 13.77
N HIS A 343 -18.21 -16.92 13.70
CA HIS A 343 -19.10 -18.09 13.88
C HIS A 343 -19.95 -18.05 15.15
N HIS A 344 -19.42 -17.51 16.25
CA HIS A 344 -20.15 -17.35 17.52
C HIS A 344 -21.32 -16.35 17.48
N ARG A 345 -21.34 -15.45 16.48
CA ARG A 345 -22.40 -14.45 16.23
C ARG A 345 -23.23 -14.76 15.00
N CYS A 346 -22.72 -15.59 14.10
CA CYS A 346 -23.51 -16.07 13.00
C CYS A 346 -24.54 -17.07 13.58
N ALA A 347 -25.82 -16.69 13.53
CA ALA A 347 -26.90 -17.31 14.30
C ALA A 347 -27.09 -18.81 14.07
N HIS A 348 -26.43 -19.41 13.07
CA HIS A 348 -26.58 -20.81 12.72
C HIS A 348 -25.28 -21.40 12.19
N ASP A 349 -25.01 -22.66 12.56
CA ASP A 349 -24.07 -23.58 11.89
C ASP A 349 -24.39 -23.78 10.38
N ASN A 350 -25.42 -23.10 9.84
CA ASN A 350 -26.00 -23.24 8.51
C ASN A 350 -25.52 -22.19 7.47
N VAL A 351 -24.38 -21.53 7.69
CA VAL A 351 -23.62 -20.92 6.56
C VAL A 351 -23.02 -22.01 5.64
N VAL A 352 -23.11 -23.27 6.10
CA VAL A 352 -22.86 -24.51 5.36
C VAL A 352 -23.71 -24.55 4.09
N TYR A 353 -23.03 -24.73 2.95
CA TYR A 353 -23.60 -25.34 1.75
C TYR A 353 -24.14 -26.72 2.14
N ASP A 354 -25.40 -26.79 2.53
CA ASP A 354 -26.10 -28.04 2.64
C ASP A 354 -27.28 -28.01 1.68
N GLY A 355 -27.25 -28.90 0.69
CA GLY A 355 -28.37 -29.11 -0.22
C GLY A 355 -29.62 -29.68 0.49
N ASP A 356 -29.54 -29.90 1.81
CA ASP A 356 -30.52 -30.64 2.60
C ASP A 356 -31.21 -29.83 3.72
N ASN A 357 -30.81 -28.58 3.98
CA ASN A 357 -31.47 -27.76 5.00
C ASN A 357 -32.74 -27.10 4.45
N ASN A 358 -33.84 -27.86 4.43
CA ASN A 358 -35.20 -27.42 4.09
C ASN A 358 -35.90 -26.62 5.22
N ASN A 359 -35.15 -25.95 6.09
CA ASN A 359 -35.75 -25.08 7.09
C ASN A 359 -36.02 -23.69 6.50
N ASP A 360 -37.28 -23.44 6.15
CA ASP A 360 -37.72 -22.19 5.51
C ASP A 360 -37.48 -20.93 6.35
N ASP A 361 -37.34 -21.06 7.67
CA ASP A 361 -37.04 -19.93 8.55
C ASP A 361 -35.57 -19.49 8.44
N VAL A 362 -34.64 -20.42 8.15
CA VAL A 362 -33.21 -20.11 7.94
C VAL A 362 -33.01 -19.41 6.60
N ARG A 363 -33.77 -19.77 5.56
CA ARG A 363 -33.69 -19.13 4.23
C ARG A 363 -34.16 -17.68 4.23
N LYS A 364 -34.94 -17.28 5.23
CA LYS A 364 -35.45 -15.91 5.40
C LYS A 364 -34.49 -15.02 6.18
N THR A 365 -33.40 -15.54 6.74
CA THR A 365 -32.45 -14.72 7.49
C THR A 365 -31.71 -13.77 6.53
N PRO A 366 -31.47 -12.51 6.95
CA PRO A 366 -30.69 -11.57 6.14
C PRO A 366 -29.29 -12.07 5.78
N GLU A 367 -28.67 -12.83 6.68
CA GLU A 367 -27.36 -13.46 6.47
C GLU A 367 -27.44 -14.46 5.32
N HIS A 368 -28.38 -15.42 5.37
CA HIS A 368 -28.51 -16.44 4.33
C HIS A 368 -28.74 -15.81 2.96
N GLN A 369 -29.63 -14.81 2.87
CA GLN A 369 -29.91 -14.10 1.61
C GLN A 369 -28.68 -13.33 1.09
N THR A 370 -27.90 -12.73 1.97
CA THR A 370 -26.67 -12.02 1.60
C THR A 370 -25.55 -12.99 1.19
N PHE A 371 -25.47 -14.17 1.82
CA PHE A 371 -24.56 -15.23 1.38
C PHE A 371 -24.98 -15.85 0.04
N GLU A 372 -26.27 -15.96 -0.24
CA GLU A 372 -26.78 -16.36 -1.56
C GLU A 372 -26.35 -15.37 -2.66
N PHE A 373 -26.38 -14.06 -2.37
CA PHE A 373 -25.81 -13.06 -3.28
C PHE A 373 -24.36 -13.42 -3.67
N LEU A 374 -23.51 -13.80 -2.72
CA LEU A 374 -22.12 -14.18 -3.00
C LEU A 374 -22.04 -15.54 -3.74
N ARG A 375 -22.70 -16.58 -3.24
CA ARG A 375 -22.69 -17.94 -3.82
C ARG A 375 -23.12 -17.94 -5.28
N ALA A 376 -24.14 -17.15 -5.63
CA ALA A 376 -24.61 -17.03 -7.01
C ALA A 376 -23.50 -16.58 -7.98
N ARG A 377 -22.55 -15.76 -7.52
CA ARG A 377 -21.47 -15.18 -8.35
C ARG A 377 -20.21 -16.05 -8.35
N LEU A 378 -19.99 -16.78 -7.27
CA LEU A 378 -18.87 -17.74 -7.18
C LEU A 378 -18.97 -18.91 -8.17
N ARG A 379 -20.12 -19.10 -8.84
CA ARG A 379 -20.28 -20.08 -9.93
C ARG A 379 -19.30 -19.86 -11.09
N GLU A 380 -18.88 -18.62 -11.31
CA GLU A 380 -17.94 -18.23 -12.38
C GLU A 380 -16.48 -18.20 -11.91
N VAL A 381 -16.21 -18.59 -10.67
CA VAL A 381 -14.88 -18.64 -10.06
C VAL A 381 -14.30 -20.05 -10.18
N ASP A 382 -13.02 -20.15 -10.55
CA ASP A 382 -12.35 -21.44 -10.71
C ASP A 382 -11.74 -21.95 -9.39
N LEU A 383 -11.25 -21.03 -8.56
CA LEU A 383 -10.59 -21.33 -7.28
C LEU A 383 -10.98 -20.30 -6.22
N LEU A 384 -11.39 -20.76 -5.04
CA LEU A 384 -11.52 -19.93 -3.86
C LEU A 384 -10.31 -20.15 -2.95
N VAL A 385 -9.67 -19.08 -2.50
CA VAL A 385 -8.56 -19.14 -1.53
C VAL A 385 -9.04 -18.53 -0.22
N SER A 386 -9.15 -19.34 0.83
CA SER A 386 -9.59 -18.91 2.16
C SER A 386 -8.40 -18.55 3.04
N GLN A 387 -8.47 -17.41 3.71
CA GLN A 387 -7.52 -17.03 4.77
C GLN A 387 -7.84 -17.71 6.11
N GLU A 388 -9.10 -18.06 6.34
CA GLU A 388 -9.52 -18.85 7.49
C GLU A 388 -9.11 -20.33 7.35
N PRO A 389 -8.69 -20.99 8.45
CA PRO A 389 -8.48 -22.43 8.45
C PRO A 389 -9.73 -23.19 8.01
N LYS A 390 -9.55 -24.41 7.46
CA LYS A 390 -10.64 -25.25 6.96
C LYS A 390 -11.82 -25.42 7.93
N ALA A 391 -11.55 -25.50 9.23
CA ALA A 391 -12.59 -25.66 10.25
C ALA A 391 -13.49 -24.41 10.42
N PHE A 392 -12.98 -23.23 10.08
CA PHE A 392 -13.65 -21.94 10.23
C PHE A 392 -14.00 -21.28 8.89
N SER A 393 -13.67 -21.90 7.77
CA SER A 393 -13.99 -21.34 6.46
C SER A 393 -15.46 -21.61 6.09
N PRO A 394 -16.25 -20.60 5.70
CA PRO A 394 -17.60 -20.82 5.22
C PRO A 394 -17.57 -21.71 3.96
N ARG A 395 -18.49 -22.68 3.87
CA ARG A 395 -18.60 -23.53 2.69
C ARG A 395 -19.29 -22.76 1.57
N LEU A 396 -18.50 -22.01 0.80
CA LEU A 396 -19.00 -21.19 -0.32
C LEU A 396 -18.88 -21.88 -1.68
N MET A 397 -17.96 -22.83 -1.81
CA MET A 397 -17.66 -23.58 -3.03
C MET A 397 -17.33 -25.05 -2.70
N PRO A 398 -17.41 -25.97 -3.68
CA PRO A 398 -16.98 -27.36 -3.49
C PRO A 398 -15.53 -27.45 -3.01
N MET A 399 -15.26 -28.28 -2.01
CA MET A 399 -13.95 -28.38 -1.34
C MET A 399 -12.76 -28.59 -2.29
N LYS A 400 -12.96 -29.28 -3.42
CA LYS A 400 -11.92 -29.49 -4.45
C LYS A 400 -11.48 -28.21 -5.17
N GLN A 401 -12.27 -27.14 -5.08
CA GLN A 401 -12.03 -25.81 -5.64
C GLN A 401 -11.68 -24.80 -4.53
N VAL A 402 -11.34 -25.26 -3.33
CA VAL A 402 -10.98 -24.41 -2.19
C VAL A 402 -9.54 -24.68 -1.76
N GLY A 403 -8.71 -23.65 -1.83
CA GLY A 403 -7.39 -23.60 -1.22
C GLY A 403 -7.40 -22.84 0.12
N TYR A 404 -6.43 -23.11 0.97
CA TYR A 404 -6.27 -22.45 2.27
C TYR A 404 -4.90 -21.81 2.33
N MET A 405 -4.86 -20.50 2.56
CA MET A 405 -3.63 -19.72 2.65
C MET A 405 -3.79 -18.68 3.77
N PRO A 406 -3.14 -18.86 4.93
CA PRO A 406 -3.32 -17.95 6.06
C PRO A 406 -2.86 -16.53 5.72
N VAL A 407 -3.35 -15.55 6.49
CA VAL A 407 -2.93 -14.15 6.37
C VAL A 407 -1.41 -14.08 6.59
N ALA A 408 -0.71 -13.48 5.64
CA ALA A 408 0.71 -13.15 5.77
C ALA A 408 0.85 -11.68 6.16
N ILE A 409 1.77 -11.38 7.08
CA ILE A 409 2.12 -10.01 7.47
C ILE A 409 3.49 -9.65 6.89
N ASP A 410 3.68 -8.40 6.49
CA ASP A 410 5.00 -7.92 6.08
C ASP A 410 5.77 -7.50 7.33
N GLN A 411 6.78 -8.29 7.71
CA GLN A 411 7.62 -8.02 8.89
C GLN A 411 8.43 -6.72 8.77
N LEU A 412 8.54 -6.17 7.56
CA LEU A 412 9.39 -5.02 7.26
C LEU A 412 8.59 -3.72 7.08
N GLU A 413 7.26 -3.79 7.12
CA GLU A 413 6.38 -2.61 7.03
C GLU A 413 6.27 -1.85 8.36
N GLY A 414 5.67 -0.66 8.32
CA GLY A 414 5.66 0.27 9.46
C GLY A 414 4.89 -0.25 10.68
N LEU A 415 3.99 -1.23 10.47
CA LEU A 415 3.22 -1.85 11.54
C LEU A 415 4.00 -2.91 12.31
N ASN A 416 4.93 -3.62 11.65
CA ASN A 416 5.60 -4.80 12.21
C ASN A 416 7.10 -4.63 12.39
N LYS A 417 7.72 -3.60 11.79
CA LYS A 417 9.15 -3.38 11.92
C LYS A 417 9.52 -3.04 13.38
N PRO A 418 10.68 -3.48 13.87
CA PRO A 418 11.20 -3.00 15.14
C PRO A 418 11.36 -1.47 15.12
N LEU A 419 11.02 -0.83 16.23
CA LEU A 419 11.18 0.60 16.45
C LEU A 419 12.24 0.84 17.53
N HIS A 420 13.01 1.92 17.38
CA HIS A 420 13.91 2.40 18.42
C HIS A 420 13.11 3.01 19.57
N ASP A 421 13.66 2.97 20.79
CA ASP A 421 12.98 3.49 22.00
C ASP A 421 12.52 4.95 21.85
N TRP A 422 13.29 5.77 21.12
CA TRP A 422 12.92 7.15 20.83
C TRP A 422 11.63 7.25 20.00
N ASP A 423 11.48 6.41 18.98
CA ASP A 423 10.31 6.38 18.10
C ASP A 423 9.09 5.81 18.83
N VAL A 424 9.28 4.77 19.64
CA VAL A 424 8.25 4.23 20.53
C VAL A 424 7.74 5.31 21.48
N ALA A 425 8.64 6.06 22.11
CA ALA A 425 8.27 7.15 23.02
C ALA A 425 7.55 8.29 22.28
N PHE A 426 7.95 8.62 21.04
CA PHE A 426 7.23 9.57 20.20
C PHE A 426 5.78 9.14 19.97
N TYR A 427 5.54 7.91 19.50
CA TYR A 427 4.18 7.40 19.26
C TYR A 427 3.37 7.26 20.55
N GLY A 428 4.02 6.90 21.66
CA GLY A 428 3.40 6.90 22.98
C GLY A 428 2.88 8.28 23.40
N ARG A 429 3.66 9.34 23.15
CA ARG A 429 3.23 10.73 23.41
C ARG A 429 2.07 11.17 22.52
N GLU A 430 2.09 10.80 21.22
CA GLU A 430 0.98 11.05 20.29
C GLU A 430 -0.31 10.35 20.77
N LEU A 431 -0.22 9.07 21.14
CA LEU A 431 -1.35 8.31 21.66
C LEU A 431 -1.89 8.94 22.96
N ASN A 432 -1.02 9.34 23.88
CA ASN A 432 -1.41 10.00 25.12
C ASN A 432 -2.08 11.36 24.88
N ALA A 433 -1.63 12.12 23.88
CA ALA A 433 -2.30 13.35 23.49
C ALA A 433 -3.72 13.08 22.97
N ILE A 434 -3.91 12.07 22.12
CA ILE A 434 -5.23 11.64 21.64
C ILE A 434 -6.11 11.21 22.82
N CYS A 435 -5.58 10.41 23.76
CA CYS A 435 -6.32 9.97 24.95
C CYS A 435 -6.77 11.17 25.80
N ARG A 436 -5.90 12.14 26.06
CA ARG A 436 -6.24 13.36 26.81
C ARG A 436 -7.34 14.15 26.12
N SER A 437 -7.23 14.37 24.80
CA SER A 437 -8.26 15.05 24.02
C SER A 437 -9.61 14.31 24.02
N ALA A 438 -9.59 12.98 24.12
CA ALA A 438 -10.78 12.13 24.19
C ALA A 438 -11.30 11.89 25.62
N GLY A 439 -10.68 12.48 26.65
CA GLY A 439 -11.03 12.25 28.06
C GLY A 439 -10.82 10.80 28.52
N LYS A 440 -9.84 10.10 27.94
CA LYS A 440 -9.48 8.71 28.27
C LYS A 440 -8.20 8.67 29.11
N PRO A 441 -7.99 7.60 29.92
CA PRO A 441 -6.74 7.39 30.63
C PRO A 441 -5.54 7.37 29.67
N ILE A 442 -4.40 7.90 30.14
CA ILE A 442 -3.13 7.82 29.43
C ILE A 442 -2.39 6.52 29.79
N LEU A 443 -1.42 6.16 28.97
CA LEU A 443 -0.49 5.06 29.21
C LEU A 443 0.82 5.63 29.75
N ASP A 444 1.43 4.95 30.71
CA ASP A 444 2.71 5.35 31.32
C ASP A 444 3.91 4.79 30.57
#